data_AF-A0A840Y7E7-F1
#
_entry.id   AF-A0A840Y7E7-F1
#
_cell.length_a   1.000
_cell.length_b   1.000
_cell.length_c   1.000
_cell.angle_alpha   90.00
_cell.angle_beta   90.00
_cell.angle_gamma   90.00
#
_symmetry.space_group_name_H-M   'P 1'
#
loop_
_entity.id
_entity.type
_entity.pdbx_description
1 polymer ?
#
loop_
_entity_poly.entity_id
_entity_poly.type
_entity_poly.pdbx_seq_one_letter_code
_entity_poly.pdbx_strand_id
1 'polypeptide(L)'
;MSNYFIAMLMLSAGSFIHSRSTAPEMRPATPAADIAWEWLARAAFIAWIVLIVWGFARLHWSQPLAGLIGSLGVNALLGHVGPLPAWPRISAIFCAGGLLAAVATIAG
;
A
#
# COMPACT_ATOMS: atom_id res chain seq x y z
N MET A 1 14.50 7.38 8.04
CA MET A 1 13.88 7.00 6.75
C MET A 1 13.01 8.15 6.27
N SER A 2 12.95 8.40 4.96
CA SER A 2 12.09 9.44 4.38
C SER A 2 10.62 9.07 4.51
N ASN A 3 9.75 10.04 4.83
CA ASN A 3 8.30 9.82 4.88
C ASN A 3 7.75 9.34 3.52
N TYR A 4 8.32 9.83 2.41
CA TYR A 4 8.01 9.36 1.05
C TYR A 4 8.23 7.85 0.91
N PHE A 5 9.37 7.35 1.39
CA PHE A 5 9.71 5.94 1.27
C PHE A 5 8.76 5.07 2.09
N ILE A 6 8.43 5.49 3.31
CA ILE A 6 7.46 4.78 4.17
C ILE A 6 6.08 4.73 3.51
N ALA A 7 5.60 5.88 2.98
CA ALA A 7 4.34 5.96 2.27
C ALA A 7 4.30 4.99 1.07
N MET A 8 5.37 4.97 0.26
CA MET A 8 5.50 4.07 -0.89
C MET A 8 5.36 2.60 -0.48
N LEU A 9 6.09 2.16 0.55
CA LEU A 9 6.03 0.77 1.01
C LEU A 9 4.64 0.40 1.53
N MET A 10 4.04 1.23 2.37
CA MET A 10 2.75 0.94 3.00
C MET A 10 1.61 0.90 1.97
N LEU A 11 1.55 1.87 1.06
CA LEU A 11 0.52 1.92 0.03
C LEU A 11 0.59 0.71 -0.91
N SER A 12 1.81 0.36 -1.35
CA SER A 12 2.04 -0.82 -2.19
C SER A 12 1.66 -2.10 -1.45
N ALA A 13 2.18 -2.30 -0.24
CA ALA A 13 1.94 -3.51 0.53
C ALA A 13 0.45 -3.69 0.84
N GLY A 14 -0.23 -2.64 1.30
CA GLY A 14 -1.66 -2.69 1.62
C GLY A 14 -2.51 -3.07 0.42
N SER A 15 -2.29 -2.43 -0.73
CA SER A 15 -3.03 -2.74 -1.97
C SER A 15 -2.68 -4.12 -2.55
N PHE A 16 -1.42 -4.55 -2.43
CA PHE A 16 -0.97 -5.88 -2.86
C PHE A 16 -1.61 -6.99 -2.02
N ILE A 17 -1.72 -6.82 -0.70
CA ILE A 17 -2.38 -7.80 0.16
C ILE A 17 -3.83 -8.00 -0.29
N HIS A 18 -4.57 -6.90 -0.50
CA HIS A 18 -5.94 -6.96 -0.97
C HIS A 18 -6.06 -7.73 -2.31
N SER A 19 -5.15 -7.51 -3.26
CA SER A 19 -5.19 -8.21 -4.56
C SER A 19 -4.89 -9.71 -4.46
N ARG A 20 -4.25 -10.16 -3.37
CA ARG A 20 -3.95 -11.58 -3.11
C ARG A 20 -4.98 -12.27 -2.22
N SER A 21 -5.81 -11.53 -1.51
CA SER A 21 -6.85 -12.06 -0.62
C SER A 21 -8.10 -12.51 -1.40
N THR A 22 -7.97 -13.53 -2.23
CA THR A 22 -9.08 -14.06 -3.05
C THR A 22 -9.94 -15.09 -2.32
N ALA A 23 -9.42 -15.74 -1.28
CA ALA A 23 -10.13 -16.76 -0.53
C ALA A 23 -11.04 -16.15 0.54
N PRO A 24 -12.22 -16.73 0.82
CA PRO A 24 -13.18 -16.18 1.78
C PRO A 24 -12.62 -15.97 3.20
N GLU A 25 -11.71 -16.83 3.64
CA GLU A 25 -11.04 -16.75 4.94
C GLU A 25 -10.07 -15.57 5.07
N MET A 26 -9.69 -14.96 3.95
CA MET A 26 -8.84 -13.77 3.87
C MET A 26 -9.65 -12.49 3.64
N ARG A 27 -10.98 -12.54 3.80
CA ARG A 27 -11.89 -11.42 3.55
C ARG A 27 -12.56 -10.97 4.85
N PRO A 28 -12.95 -9.68 4.97
CA PRO A 28 -13.77 -9.21 6.08
C PRO A 28 -15.07 -10.01 6.22
N ALA A 29 -15.50 -10.20 7.46
CA ALA A 29 -16.69 -11.00 7.77
C ALA A 29 -18.01 -10.35 7.31
N THR A 30 -18.03 -9.02 7.11
CA THR A 30 -19.24 -8.29 6.70
C THR A 30 -19.09 -7.70 5.31
N PRO A 31 -20.15 -7.70 4.48
CA PRO A 31 -20.10 -7.13 3.13
C PRO A 31 -19.74 -5.63 3.12
N ALA A 32 -20.21 -4.87 4.11
CA ALA A 32 -19.89 -3.45 4.21
C ALA A 32 -18.40 -3.19 4.47
N ALA A 33 -17.76 -3.99 5.33
CA ALA A 33 -16.33 -3.88 5.59
C ALA A 33 -15.50 -4.30 4.37
N ASP A 34 -15.98 -5.29 3.62
CA ASP A 34 -15.35 -5.74 2.39
C ASP A 34 -15.35 -4.66 1.30
N ILE A 35 -16.49 -4.00 1.09
CA ILE A 35 -16.62 -2.85 0.16
C ILE A 35 -15.71 -1.70 0.61
N ALA A 36 -15.72 -1.36 1.91
CA ALA A 36 -14.88 -0.28 2.42
C ALA A 36 -13.38 -0.59 2.23
N TRP A 37 -12.99 -1.84 2.46
CA TRP A 37 -11.63 -2.30 2.27
C TRP A 37 -11.20 -2.25 0.79
N GLU A 38 -12.09 -2.64 -0.13
CA GLU A 38 -11.86 -2.55 -1.57
C GLU A 38 -11.59 -1.11 -2.02
N TRP A 39 -12.44 -0.16 -1.61
CA TRP A 39 -12.24 1.24 -1.94
C TRP A 39 -10.95 1.80 -1.34
N LEU A 40 -10.64 1.43 -0.09
CA LEU A 40 -9.42 1.84 0.58
C LEU A 40 -8.17 1.30 -0.14
N ALA A 41 -8.19 0.03 -0.57
CA ALA A 41 -7.09 -0.58 -1.31
C ALA A 41 -6.90 0.05 -2.70
N ARG A 42 -8.00 0.34 -3.42
CA ARG A 42 -7.97 1.06 -4.70
C ARG A 42 -7.39 2.46 -4.54
N ALA A 43 -7.85 3.21 -3.53
CA ALA A 43 -7.31 4.54 -3.24
C ALA A 43 -5.82 4.49 -2.92
N ALA A 44 -5.38 3.49 -2.12
CA ALA A 44 -3.97 3.31 -1.80
C ALA A 44 -3.12 3.00 -3.04
N PHE A 45 -3.61 2.14 -3.94
CA PHE A 45 -2.92 1.84 -5.20
C PHE A 45 -2.78 3.08 -6.09
N ILE A 46 -3.85 3.87 -6.24
CA ILE A 46 -3.81 5.12 -7.01
C ILE A 46 -2.82 6.11 -6.38
N ALA A 47 -2.86 6.29 -5.06
CA ALA A 47 -1.94 7.17 -4.35
C ALA A 47 -0.48 6.74 -4.51
N TRP A 48 -0.20 5.44 -4.55
CA TRP A 48 1.13 4.91 -4.80
C TRP A 48 1.64 5.31 -6.20
N ILE A 49 0.82 5.17 -7.24
CA ILE A 49 1.14 5.63 -8.60
C ILE A 49 1.39 7.13 -8.63
N VAL A 50 0.52 7.91 -7.99
CA VAL A 50 0.66 9.38 -7.91
C VAL A 50 1.97 9.76 -7.23
N LEU A 51 2.34 9.11 -6.14
CA LEU A 51 3.61 9.36 -5.45
C LEU A 51 4.83 9.01 -6.31
N ILE A 52 4.78 7.96 -7.14
CA ILE A 52 5.87 7.66 -8.07
C ILE A 52 6.09 8.84 -9.03
N VAL A 53 5.02 9.31 -9.69
CA VAL A 53 5.09 10.42 -10.64
C VAL A 53 5.55 11.70 -9.94
N TRP A 54 4.95 12.02 -8.79
CA TRP A 54 5.32 13.17 -7.98
C TRP A 54 6.78 13.11 -7.51
N GLY A 55 7.26 11.94 -7.09
CA GLY A 55 8.61 11.71 -6.63
C GLY A 55 9.65 11.95 -7.73
N PHE A 56 9.41 11.47 -8.95
CA PHE A 56 10.28 11.76 -10.09
C PHE A 56 10.25 13.24 -10.52
N ALA A 57 9.13 13.94 -10.29
CA ALA A 57 9.01 15.35 -10.61
C ALA A 57 9.67 16.29 -9.58
N ARG A 58 9.77 15.87 -8.31
CA ARG A 58 10.16 16.77 -7.20
C ARG A 58 11.40 16.34 -6.41
N LEU A 59 11.75 15.07 -6.44
CA LEU A 59 12.88 14.53 -5.68
C LEU A 59 14.01 14.13 -6.62
N HIS A 60 15.20 13.95 -6.06
CA HIS A 60 16.30 13.31 -6.80
C HIS A 60 15.87 11.90 -7.23
N TRP A 61 16.10 11.53 -8.50
CA TRP A 61 15.61 10.30 -9.14
C TRP A 61 15.90 9.00 -8.38
N SER A 62 16.97 8.97 -7.57
CA SER A 62 17.31 7.81 -6.75
C SER A 62 16.27 7.50 -5.67
N GLN A 63 15.53 8.50 -5.17
CA GLN A 63 14.50 8.32 -4.15
C GLN A 63 13.25 7.59 -4.67
N PRO A 64 12.57 8.03 -5.75
CA PRO A 64 11.44 7.29 -6.31
C PRO A 64 11.84 5.91 -6.82
N LEU A 65 13.05 5.75 -7.37
CA LEU A 65 13.56 4.43 -7.75
C LEU A 65 13.73 3.52 -6.54
N ALA A 66 14.30 4.00 -5.44
CA ALA A 66 14.41 3.23 -4.20
C ALA A 66 13.02 2.86 -3.65
N GLY A 67 12.07 3.80 -3.66
CA GLY A 67 10.68 3.56 -3.25
C GLY A 67 9.99 2.47 -4.08
N LEU A 68 10.19 2.48 -5.41
CA LEU A 68 9.70 1.45 -6.32
C LEU A 68 10.32 0.09 -6.01
N ILE A 69 11.65 0.00 -5.96
CA ILE A 69 12.36 -1.26 -5.69
C ILE A 69 11.97 -1.81 -4.32
N GLY A 70 11.90 -0.95 -3.29
CA GLY A 70 11.47 -1.33 -1.96
C GLY A 70 10.04 -1.86 -1.93
N SER A 71 9.13 -1.20 -2.65
CA SER A 71 7.72 -1.63 -2.76
C SER A 71 7.62 -3.03 -3.39
N LEU A 72 8.35 -3.26 -4.49
CA LEU A 72 8.40 -4.56 -5.14
C LEU A 72 9.03 -5.64 -4.26
N GLY A 73 10.11 -5.30 -3.54
CA GLY A 73 10.76 -6.20 -2.59
C GLY A 73 9.83 -6.61 -1.44
N VAL A 74 9.10 -5.64 -0.85
CA VAL A 74 8.09 -5.94 0.17
C VAL A 74 6.98 -6.81 -0.40
N ASN A 75 6.45 -6.51 -1.58
CA ASN A 75 5.41 -7.33 -2.21
C ASN A 75 5.90 -8.76 -2.50
N ALA A 76 7.15 -8.93 -2.95
CA ALA A 76 7.75 -10.25 -3.15
C ALA A 76 7.80 -11.05 -1.85
N LEU A 77 8.25 -10.42 -0.76
CA LEU A 77 8.27 -11.05 0.58
C LEU A 77 6.86 -11.45 1.03
N LEU A 78 5.87 -10.56 0.88
CA LEU A 78 4.47 -10.84 1.22
C LEU A 78 3.87 -11.93 0.32
N GLY A 79 4.30 -12.03 -0.94
CA GLY A 79 3.85 -13.07 -1.87
C GLY A 79 4.26 -14.48 -1.46
N HIS A 80 5.30 -14.63 -0.64
CA HIS A 80 5.70 -15.91 -0.04
C HIS A 80 4.92 -16.26 1.23
N VAL A 81 4.22 -15.30 1.81
CA VAL A 81 3.38 -15.52 3.00
C VAL A 81 2.04 -16.07 2.53
N GLY A 82 1.66 -17.23 3.07
CA GLY A 82 0.40 -17.90 2.75
C GLY A 82 -0.86 -17.15 3.23
N PRO A 83 -2.03 -17.80 3.13
CA PRO A 83 -3.28 -17.24 3.62
C PRO A 83 -3.21 -16.93 5.13
N LEU A 84 -3.56 -15.71 5.51
CA LEU A 84 -3.68 -15.28 6.90
C LEU A 84 -5.04 -14.61 7.14
N PRO A 85 -5.79 -15.00 8.19
CA PRO A 85 -7.03 -14.33 8.57
C PRO A 85 -6.83 -12.85 8.96
N ALA A 86 -5.60 -12.47 9.31
CA ALA A 86 -5.25 -11.10 9.69
C ALA A 86 -5.02 -10.17 8.48
N TRP A 87 -4.92 -10.70 7.25
CA TRP A 87 -4.60 -9.91 6.05
C TRP A 87 -5.52 -8.70 5.83
N PRO A 88 -6.85 -8.78 5.98
CA PRO A 88 -7.71 -7.60 5.84
C PRO A 88 -7.33 -6.46 6.77
N ARG A 89 -7.04 -6.78 8.03
CA ARG A 89 -6.69 -5.78 9.02
C ARG A 89 -5.32 -5.16 8.74
N ILE A 90 -4.33 -5.99 8.42
CA ILE A 90 -2.97 -5.55 8.08
C ILE A 90 -3.01 -4.65 6.84
N SER A 91 -3.71 -5.08 5.80
CA SER A 91 -3.90 -4.31 4.56
C SER A 91 -4.57 -2.97 4.85
N ALA A 92 -5.68 -2.95 5.60
CA ALA A 92 -6.37 -1.70 5.91
C ALA A 92 -5.48 -0.72 6.69
N ILE A 93 -4.70 -1.20 7.67
CA ILE A 93 -3.73 -0.37 8.41
C ILE A 93 -2.67 0.20 7.47
N PHE A 94 -2.13 -0.62 6.58
CA PHE A 94 -1.13 -0.19 5.60
C PHE A 94 -1.69 0.82 4.59
N CYS A 95 -2.89 0.59 4.07
CA CYS A 95 -3.54 1.54 3.17
C CYS A 95 -3.84 2.87 3.88
N ALA A 96 -4.45 2.83 5.06
CA ALA A 96 -4.80 4.06 5.79
C ALA A 96 -3.55 4.84 6.23
N GLY A 97 -2.58 4.15 6.83
CA GLY A 97 -1.31 4.76 7.25
C GLY A 97 -0.49 5.27 6.06
N GLY A 98 -0.47 4.51 4.96
CA GLY A 98 0.20 4.92 3.72
C GLY A 98 -0.44 6.16 3.09
N LEU A 99 -1.78 6.27 3.11
CA LEU A 99 -2.49 7.45 2.60
C LEU A 99 -2.19 8.69 3.46
N LEU A 100 -2.20 8.55 4.78
CA LEU A 100 -1.84 9.64 5.69
C LEU A 100 -0.39 10.08 5.50
N ALA A 101 0.53 9.12 5.36
CA ALA A 101 1.93 9.41 5.07
C ALA A 101 2.11 10.10 3.70
N ALA A 102 1.35 9.69 2.67
CA ALA A 102 1.37 10.33 1.36
C ALA A 102 0.91 11.78 1.41
N VAL A 103 -0.19 12.06 2.14
CA VAL A 103 -0.66 13.43 2.35
C VAL A 103 0.41 14.27 3.05
N ALA A 104 1.00 13.75 4.13
CA ALA A 104 2.08 14.45 4.84
C ALA A 104 3.32 14.70 3.97
N THR A 105 3.64 13.79 3.06
CA THR A 105 4.75 13.96 2.10
C THR A 105 4.46 15.01 1.02
N ILE A 106 3.21 15.14 0.56
CA ILE A 106 2.86 16.09 -0.50
C ILE A 106 2.66 17.51 0.07
N ALA A 107 2.15 17.60 1.31
CA ALA A 107 1.84 18.86 1.97
C ALA A 107 3.03 19.50 2.70
N GLY A 108 4.05 18.72 3.06
CA GLY A 108 5.30 19.20 3.66
C GLY A 108 6.34 19.53 2.61
#